data_AF-A0A8T3RWC6-F1
#
_entry.id   AF-A0A8T3RWC6-F1
#
_cell.length_a   1.000
_cell.length_b   1.000
_cell.length_c   1.000
_cell.angle_alpha   90.00
_cell.angle_beta   90.00
_cell.angle_gamma   90.00
#
_symmetry.space_group_name_H-M   'P 1'
#
loop_
_entity.id
_entity.type
_entity.pdbx_description
1 polymer ?
#
loop_
_entity_poly.entity_id
_entity_poly.type
_entity_poly.pdbx_seq_one_letter_code
_entity_poly.pdbx_strand_id
1 'polypeptide(L)' 'YAHLNWDSIRVEPGKNVERGQYIADSGNTGFSTGPHLHFVVQGNAGLAIESVPVTFAGVDGEALTPHTGEQLTAY' A
#
# COMPACT_ATOMS: atom_id res chain seq x y z
N TYR A 1 -1.65 2.57 -3.31
CA TYR A 1 -0.31 2.06 -3.67
C TYR A 1 0.36 3.08 -4.57
N ALA A 2 1.55 3.56 -4.21
CA ALA A 2 2.35 4.49 -5.00
C ALA A 2 3.85 4.14 -4.90
N HIS A 3 4.67 4.82 -5.69
CA HIS A 3 6.10 4.54 -5.91
C HIS A 3 6.40 3.15 -6.49
N LEU A 4 5.45 2.56 -7.22
CA LEU A 4 5.59 1.24 -7.83
C LEU A 4 6.74 1.20 -8.85
N ASN A 5 7.34 0.03 -9.06
CA ASN A 5 8.40 -0.12 -10.05
C ASN A 5 7.88 0.12 -11.46
N TRP A 6 8.70 0.75 -12.32
CA TRP A 6 8.33 1.00 -13.71
C TRP A 6 8.04 -0.31 -14.44
N ASP A 7 7.00 -0.33 -15.26
CA ASP A 7 6.57 -1.50 -16.06
C ASP A 7 6.20 -2.76 -15.24
N SER A 8 5.93 -2.61 -13.94
CA SER A 8 5.53 -3.74 -13.08
C SER A 8 4.02 -3.97 -12.97
N ILE A 9 3.20 -2.96 -13.31
CA ILE A 9 1.73 -2.97 -13.09
C ILE A 9 1.07 -4.06 -13.96
N ARG A 10 0.26 -4.93 -13.33
CA ARG A 10 -0.45 -6.08 -13.97
C ARG A 10 -1.97 -5.98 -13.93
N VAL A 11 -2.48 -4.79 -13.62
CA VAL A 11 -3.90 -4.47 -13.53
C VAL A 11 -4.21 -3.19 -14.28
N GLU A 12 -5.48 -3.01 -14.61
CA GLU A 12 -6.00 -1.87 -15.35
C GLU A 12 -7.32 -1.38 -14.75
N PRO A 13 -7.73 -0.12 -14.98
CA PRO A 13 -8.99 0.40 -14.49
C PRO A 13 -10.18 -0.47 -14.90
N GLY A 14 -11.06 -0.77 -13.93
CA GLY A 14 -12.23 -1.64 -14.14
C GLY A 14 -11.97 -3.13 -13.89
N LYS A 15 -10.71 -3.56 -13.75
CA LYS A 15 -10.38 -4.94 -13.38
C LYS A 15 -10.72 -5.22 -11.91
N ASN A 16 -11.49 -6.28 -11.65
CA ASN A 16 -11.68 -6.81 -10.30
C ASN A 16 -10.39 -7.48 -9.82
N VAL A 17 -10.06 -7.28 -8.54
CA VAL A 17 -8.89 -7.90 -7.90
C VAL A 17 -9.31 -8.66 -6.65
N GLU A 18 -8.62 -9.77 -6.38
CA GLU A 18 -8.83 -10.58 -5.18
C GLU A 18 -7.77 -10.31 -4.12
N ARG A 19 -8.09 -10.62 -2.85
CA ARG A 19 -7.11 -10.53 -1.76
C ARG A 19 -5.92 -11.44 -2.07
N GLY A 20 -4.71 -10.89 -1.96
CA GLY A 20 -3.47 -11.63 -2.24
C GLY A 20 -3.07 -11.67 -3.72
N GLN A 21 -3.89 -11.12 -4.61
CA GLN A 21 -3.54 -11.02 -6.02
C GLN A 21 -2.34 -10.09 -6.21
N TYR A 22 -1.35 -10.56 -6.98
CA TYR A 22 -0.23 -9.74 -7.42
C TYR A 22 -0.69 -8.66 -8.40
N ILE A 23 -0.38 -7.39 -8.11
CA ILE A 23 -0.80 -6.24 -8.93
C ILE A 23 0.35 -5.38 -9.47
N ALA A 24 1.50 -5.34 -8.78
CA ALA A 24 2.71 -4.60 -9.15
C ALA A 24 3.84 -4.88 -8.15
N ASP A 25 5.07 -4.51 -8.52
CA ASP A 25 6.22 -4.51 -7.61
C ASP A 25 6.34 -3.15 -6.89
N SER A 26 6.78 -3.15 -5.64
CA SER A 26 7.25 -1.92 -4.97
C SER A 26 8.47 -1.36 -5.71
N GLY A 27 8.66 -0.04 -5.69
CA GLY A 27 9.76 0.59 -6.41
C GLY A 27 10.19 1.91 -5.81
N ASN A 28 10.59 2.83 -6.68
CA ASN A 28 11.08 4.16 -6.32
C ASN A 28 10.71 5.22 -7.39
N THR A 29 9.57 5.07 -8.05
CA THR A 29 9.12 6.04 -9.07
C THR A 29 8.48 7.28 -8.44
N GLY A 30 8.50 8.40 -9.17
CA GLY A 30 7.92 9.66 -8.73
C GLY A 30 8.78 10.42 -7.70
N PHE A 31 8.14 11.27 -6.89
CA PHE A 31 8.82 12.02 -5.83
C PHE A 31 8.96 11.14 -4.57
N SER A 32 10.12 10.51 -4.43
CA SER A 32 10.44 9.56 -3.36
C SER A 32 11.88 9.78 -2.89
N THR A 33 12.16 9.50 -1.61
CA THR A 33 13.49 9.60 -1.01
C THR A 33 14.32 8.32 -1.13
N GLY A 34 13.69 7.20 -1.52
CA GLY A 34 14.33 5.90 -1.68
C GLY A 34 13.30 4.77 -1.87
N PRO A 35 13.73 3.54 -2.18
CA PRO A 35 12.81 2.44 -2.44
C PRO A 35 11.93 2.11 -1.22
N HIS A 36 10.61 2.22 -1.39
CA HIS A 36 9.61 1.84 -0.40
C HIS A 36 8.23 1.69 -1.06
N LEU A 37 7.27 1.11 -0.33
CA LEU A 37 5.88 1.11 -0.75
C LEU A 37 5.11 2.22 -0.02
N HIS A 38 4.48 3.13 -0.77
CA HIS A 38 3.46 4.01 -0.22
C HIS A 38 2.09 3.35 -0.31
N PHE A 39 1.51 3.01 0.84
CA PHE A 39 0.21 2.37 0.97
C PHE A 39 -0.73 3.26 1.79
N VAL A 40 -2.00 3.32 1.37
CA VAL A 40 -3.03 4.08 2.07
C VAL A 40 -4.37 3.37 1.88
N VAL A 41 -5.17 3.35 2.95
CA VAL A 41 -6.59 3.04 2.89
C VAL A 41 -7.34 4.34 3.13
N GLN A 42 -8.21 4.69 2.18
CA GLN A 42 -8.93 5.95 2.20
C GLN A 42 -10.42 5.70 2.04
N GLY A 43 -11.22 6.43 2.81
CA GLY A 43 -12.67 6.47 2.71
C GLY A 43 -13.14 7.75 2.05
N ASN A 44 -14.22 7.66 1.28
CA ASN A 44 -14.95 8.84 0.82
C ASN A 44 -15.84 9.36 1.96
N ALA A 45 -15.63 10.61 2.36
CA ALA A 45 -16.39 11.32 3.39
C ALA A 45 -17.10 12.55 2.80
N GLY A 46 -17.81 12.36 1.68
CA GLY A 46 -18.53 13.41 0.98
C GLY A 46 -17.62 14.24 0.08
N LEU A 47 -17.31 15.47 0.48
CA LEU A 47 -16.37 16.35 -0.25
C LEU A 47 -14.92 16.17 0.21
N ALA A 48 -14.66 15.25 1.13
CA ALA A 48 -13.34 14.97 1.69
C ALA A 48 -12.93 13.51 1.49
N ILE A 49 -11.61 13.28 1.54
CA ILE A 49 -11.01 11.96 1.66
C ILE A 49 -10.42 11.85 3.05
N GLU A 50 -10.78 10.78 3.76
CA GLU A 50 -10.25 10.50 5.09
C GLU A 50 -9.37 9.26 5.06
N SER A 51 -8.23 9.33 5.76
CA SER A 51 -7.39 8.16 6.00
C SER A 51 -8.04 7.24 7.02
N VAL A 52 -8.10 5.96 6.70
CA VAL A 52 -8.65 4.92 7.59
C VAL A 52 -7.48 4.27 8.35
N PRO A 53 -7.54 4.16 9.69
CA PRO A 53 -6.55 3.40 10.46
C PRO A 53 -6.45 1.95 9.98
N VAL A 54 -5.22 1.44 9.87
CA VAL A 54 -4.96 0.08 9.40
C VAL A 54 -4.22 -0.74 10.45
N THR A 55 -4.43 -2.05 10.41
CA THR A 55 -3.65 -3.03 11.15
C THR A 55 -3.18 -4.08 10.16
N PHE A 56 -1.90 -4.42 10.19
CA PHE A 56 -1.32 -5.46 9.36
C PHE A 56 -1.35 -6.81 10.09
N ALA A 57 -1.48 -7.90 9.33
CA ALA A 57 -1.20 -9.23 9.84
C ALA A 57 0.31 -9.48 9.72
N GLY A 58 0.97 -9.70 10.86
CA GLY A 58 2.38 -10.09 10.95
C GLY A 58 2.62 -11.56 10.58
N VAL A 59 3.87 -12.01 10.74
CA VAL A 59 4.35 -13.35 10.31
C VAL A 59 3.50 -14.50 10.85
N ASP A 60 2.99 -14.38 12.08
CA ASP A 60 2.14 -15.40 12.73
C ASP A 60 0.66 -14.97 12.85
N GLY A 61 0.23 -13.99 12.04
CA GLY A 61 -1.12 -13.44 12.10
C GLY A 61 -1.36 -12.48 13.26
N GLU A 62 -0.31 -12.09 13.99
CA GLU A 62 -0.40 -11.04 15.01
C GLU A 62 -0.81 -9.70 14.39
N ALA A 63 -1.62 -8.95 15.12
CA ALA A 63 -2.04 -7.61 14.73
C ALA A 63 -0.91 -6.58 14.95
N LEU A 64 -0.42 -5.99 13.85
CA LEU A 64 0.58 -4.91 13.87
C LEU A 64 -0.08 -3.58 13.52
N THR A 65 -0.19 -2.68 14.50
CA THR A 65 -0.70 -1.32 14.28
C THR A 65 0.47 -0.38 14.02
N PRO A 66 0.59 0.23 12.83
CA PRO A 66 1.70 1.12 12.51
C PRO A 66 1.57 2.44 13.28
N HIS A 67 2.70 2.95 13.75
CA HIS A 67 2.81 4.28 14.35
C HIS A 67 3.57 5.25 13.44
N THR A 68 3.27 6.54 13.54
CA THR A 68 3.97 7.57 12.77
C THR A 68 5.47 7.52 13.02
N GLY A 69 6.26 7.46 11.94
CA GLY A 69 7.73 7.39 11.98
C GLY A 69 8.29 5.98 12.13
N GLU A 70 7.44 4.96 12.31
CA GLU A 70 7.84 3.57 12.36
C GLU A 70 8.21 3.06 10.95
N GLN A 71 9.29 2.28 10.88
CA GLN A 71 9.69 1.58 9.66
C GLN A 71 9.32 0.10 9.78
N LEU A 72 8.40 -0.35 8.94
CA LEU A 72 8.00 -1.75 8.83
C LEU A 72 8.62 -2.37 7.57
N THR A 73 9.15 -3.59 7.71
CA THR A 73 9.68 -4.38 6.59
C THR A 73 8.98 -5.73 6.58
N ALA A 74 8.52 -6.17 5.41
CA ALA A 74 8.00 -7.52 5.21
C ALA A 74 9.11 -8.39 4.62
N TYR A 75 9.31 -9.58 5.18
CA TYR A 75 10.23 -10.62 4.70
C TYR A 75 9.44 -11.87 4.36
#